data_AF-A0A3P7KPB1-F1
#
_entry.id   AF-A0A3P7KPB1-F1
#
_cell.length_a   1.000
_cell.length_b   1.000
_cell.length_c   1.000
_cell.angle_alpha   90.00
_cell.angle_beta   90.00
_cell.angle_gamma   90.00
#
_symmetry.space_group_name_H-M   'P 1'
#
loop_
_entity.id
_entity.type
_entity.pdbx_description
1 polymer ?
#
loop_
_entity_poly.entity_id
_entity_poly.type
_entity_poly.pdbx_seq_one_letter_code
_entity_poly.pdbx_strand_id
1 'polypeptide(L)' 'VYYLALTSIQYSNEAGPGKWLEIDQELVIRNGQTVGTCNPTGHSILVDVRFELPYGKFYIAHV' A
#
# COMPACT_ATOMS: atom_id res chain seq x y z
N VAL A 1 -2.59 -10.44 -9.66
CA VAL A 1 -1.65 -10.34 -8.52
C VAL A 1 -1.71 -8.93 -8.00
N TYR A 2 -2.36 -8.72 -6.86
CA TYR A 2 -2.42 -7.41 -6.22
C TYR A 2 -1.35 -7.33 -5.12
N TYR A 3 -0.66 -6.20 -4.99
CA TYR A 3 0.32 -5.96 -3.93
C TYR A 3 0.37 -4.47 -3.64
N LEU A 4 0.13 -4.08 -2.38
CA LEU A 4 0.23 -2.69 -1.93
C LEU A 4 1.67 -2.44 -1.44
N ALA A 5 2.59 -2.22 -2.37
CA ALA A 5 3.98 -1.95 -2.05
C ALA A 5 4.09 -0.67 -1.20
N LEU A 6 4.78 -0.75 -0.05
CA LEU A 6 4.98 0.42 0.82
C LEU A 6 5.66 1.59 0.07
N THR A 7 6.53 1.30 -0.89
CA THR A 7 7.18 2.32 -1.73
C THR A 7 6.22 3.10 -2.63
N SER A 8 5.00 2.61 -2.85
CA SER A 8 3.95 3.30 -3.60
C SER A 8 3.00 4.12 -2.72
N ILE A 9 3.14 4.04 -1.39
CA ILE A 9 2.31 4.77 -0.44
C ILE A 9 2.83 6.20 -0.28
N GLN A 10 1.94 7.17 -0.41
CA GLN A 10 2.25 8.58 -0.27
C GLN A 10 2.43 9.00 1.20
N TYR A 11 3.17 10.10 1.39
CA TYR A 11 3.19 10.80 2.67
C TYR A 11 2.07 11.85 2.71
N SER A 12 1.28 11.86 3.78
CA SER A 12 0.23 12.84 4.02
C SER A 12 -0.11 12.90 5.51
N ASN A 13 -0.39 14.09 6.01
CA ASN A 13 -0.92 14.29 7.37
C ASN A 13 -2.45 14.31 7.41
N GLU A 14 -3.12 14.24 6.26
CA GLU A 14 -4.57 14.27 6.14
C GLU A 14 -5.11 12.91 5.71
N ALA A 15 -6.29 12.55 6.25
CA ALA A 15 -7.01 11.36 5.81
C ALA A 15 -7.49 11.53 4.37
N GLY A 16 -7.28 10.50 3.55
CA GLY A 16 -7.67 10.49 2.15
C GLY A 16 -9.06 9.89 1.92
N PRO A 17 -9.58 9.96 0.68
CA PRO A 17 -10.82 9.27 0.30
C PRO A 17 -10.68 7.74 0.31
N GLY A 18 -9.46 7.21 0.47
CA GLY A 18 -9.16 5.79 0.37
C GLY A 18 -9.22 5.24 -1.06
N LYS A 19 -8.90 3.95 -1.19
CA LYS A 19 -8.99 3.19 -2.44
C LYS A 19 -9.66 1.84 -2.18
N TRP A 20 -10.53 1.43 -3.09
CA TRP A 20 -11.08 0.07 -3.08
C TRP A 20 -10.01 -0.93 -3.53
N LEU A 21 -9.77 -1.94 -2.70
CA LEU A 21 -8.84 -3.04 -2.95
C LEU A 21 -9.64 -4.35 -2.99
N GLU A 22 -9.38 -5.17 -4.00
CA GLU A 22 -9.93 -6.53 -4.09
C GLU A 22 -9.21 -7.44 -3.08
N ILE A 23 -9.98 -8.30 -2.41
CA ILE A 23 -9.43 -9.32 -1.51
C ILE A 23 -9.17 -10.59 -2.31
N ASP A 24 -7.91 -11.04 -2.26
CA ASP A 24 -7.42 -12.28 -2.83
C ASP A 24 -7.36 -13.39 -1.76
N GLN A 25 -7.52 -14.66 -2.17
CA GLN A 25 -7.53 -15.81 -1.27
C GLN A 25 -6.13 -16.29 -0.87
N GLU A 26 -5.12 -16.07 -1.72
CA GLU A 26 -3.81 -16.69 -1.57
C GLU A 26 -2.67 -15.67 -1.60
N LEU A 27 -1.56 -16.01 -0.92
CA LEU A 27 -0.29 -15.28 -0.99
C LEU A 27 0.60 -15.87 -2.08
N VAL A 28 1.23 -15.00 -2.86
CA VAL A 28 2.26 -15.38 -3.82
C VAL A 28 3.63 -15.25 -3.15
N ILE A 29 4.34 -16.38 -3.01
CA ILE A 29 5.66 -16.46 -2.39
C ILE A 29 6.73 -16.74 -3.44
N ARG A 30 7.82 -15.96 -3.43
CA ARG A 30 9.02 -16.18 -4.24
C ARG A 30 10.25 -16.07 -3.34
N ASN A 31 11.14 -17.06 -3.41
CA ASN A 31 12.36 -17.12 -2.59
C ASN A 31 12.09 -16.93 -1.09
N GLY A 32 10.98 -17.50 -0.59
CA GLY A 32 10.57 -17.38 0.81
C GLY A 32 9.97 -16.02 1.21
N GLN A 33 9.80 -15.08 0.27
CA GLN A 33 9.20 -13.77 0.51
C GLN A 33 7.86 -13.63 -0.18
N THR A 34 6.90 -12.97 0.48
CA THR A 34 5.61 -12.61 -0.13
C THR A 34 5.83 -11.47 -1.12
N VAL A 35 5.42 -11.67 -2.37
CA VAL A 35 5.57 -10.70 -3.47
C VAL A 35 4.22 -10.21 -4.01
N GLY A 36 3.11 -10.74 -3.51
CA GLY A 36 1.76 -10.36 -3.92
C GLY A 36 0.70 -11.32 -3.41
N THR A 37 -0.52 -11.16 -3.91
CA THR A 37 -1.67 -12.01 -3.63
C THR A 37 -2.31 -12.49 -4.93
N CYS A 38 -3.12 -13.56 -4.92
CA CYS A 38 -3.86 -14.03 -6.08
C CYS A 38 -5.16 -14.76 -5.70
N ASN A 39 -5.93 -15.12 -6.73
CA ASN A 39 -7.26 -15.75 -6.65
C ASN A 39 -8.30 -14.82 -6.01
N PRO A 40 -8.87 -13.90 -6.81
CA PRO A 40 -9.88 -12.95 -6.35
C PRO A 40 -11.07 -13.62 -5.69
N THR A 41 -11.50 -13.07 -4.57
CA THR A 41 -12.75 -13.50 -3.90
C THR A 41 -14.00 -12.84 -4.49
N GLY A 42 -13.85 -11.73 -5.24
CA GLY A 42 -14.94 -10.84 -5.64
C GLY A 42 -15.42 -9.90 -4.54
N HIS A 43 -14.80 -9.92 -3.36
CA HIS A 43 -15.05 -8.95 -2.29
C HIS A 43 -14.00 -7.84 -2.30
N SER A 44 -14.39 -6.63 -1.87
CA SER A 44 -13.52 -5.46 -1.83
C SER A 44 -13.57 -4.75 -0.48
N ILE A 45 -12.47 -4.13 -0.11
CA ILE A 45 -12.32 -3.29 1.09
C ILE A 45 -11.90 -1.87 0.70
N LEU A 46 -12.42 -0.86 1.39
CA LEU A 46 -11.97 0.52 1.25
C LEU A 46 -10.85 0.76 2.24
N VAL A 47 -9.67 1.15 1.74
CA VAL A 47 -8.49 1.38 2.59
C VAL A 47 -7.91 2.76 2.33
N ASP A 48 -7.70 3.53 3.40
CA ASP A 48 -6.87 4.74 3.39
C ASP A 48 -5.51 4.40 4.04
N VAL A 49 -4.43 4.50 3.27
CA VAL A 49 -3.06 4.21 3.72
C VAL A 49 -2.16 5.37 3.34
N ARG A 50 -1.44 5.89 4.32
CA ARG A 50 -0.48 6.98 4.17
C ARG A 50 0.64 6.85 5.19
N PHE A 51 1.82 7.34 4.85
CA PHE A 51 2.83 7.65 5.85
C PHE A 51 2.59 9.06 6.39
N GLU A 52 2.73 9.26 7.70
CA GLU A 52 2.76 10.63 8.23
C GLU A 52 4.07 11.30 7.87
N LEU A 53 4.03 12.63 7.69
CA LEU A 53 5.26 13.39 7.51
C LEU A 53 6.09 13.33 8.80
N PRO A 54 7.40 13.07 8.69
CA PRO A 54 8.26 13.05 9.86
C PRO A 54 8.34 14.44 10.52
N TYR A 55 8.47 14.46 11.85
CA TYR A 55 8.63 15.72 12.60
C TYR A 55 10.01 16.34 12.34
N GLY A 56 10.06 17.54 11.74
CA GLY A 56 11.31 18.30 11.54
C GLY A 56 11.41 19.01 10.18
N LYS A 57 12.44 19.85 9.99
CA LYS A 57 12.76 20.47 8.70
C LYS A 57 13.44 19.44 7.80
N PHE A 58 12.68 18.77 6.95
CA PHE A 58 13.23 17.97 5.86
C PHE A 58 13.41 18.89 4.65
N TYR A 59 14.67 19.26 4.38
CA TYR A 59 15.02 19.77 3.06
C TYR A 59 14.86 18.59 2.11
N ILE A 60 13.77 18.58 1.34
CA ILE A 60 13.63 17.65 0.24
C ILE A 60 14.71 18.04 -0.75
N ALA A 61 15.83 17.30 -0.76
CA ALA A 61 16.78 17.41 -1.85
C ALA A 61 16.03 16.92 -3.08
N HIS A 62 15.62 17.86 -3.94
CA HIS A 62 15.23 17.52 -5.30
C HIS A 62 16.47 16.88 -5.94
N VAL A 63 16.40 15.57 -6.21
CA VAL A 63 17.31 14.87 -7.11
C VAL A 63 16.66 14.86 -8.49
#